data_AF-A0A9E2RNS3-F1
#
_entry.id   AF-A0A9E2RNS3-F1
#
_cell.length_a   1.000
_cell.length_b   1.000
_cell.length_c   1.000
_cell.angle_alpha   90.00
_cell.angle_beta   90.00
_cell.angle_gamma   90.00
#
_symmetry.space_group_name_H-M   'P 1'
#
loop_
_entity.id
_entity.type
_entity.pdbx_description
1 polymer ?
#
loop_
_entity_poly.entity_id
_entity_poly.type
_entity_poly.pdbx_seq_one_letter_code
_entity_poly.pdbx_strand_id
1 'polypeptide(L)'
;TIVAIIGIILLIGIVKKNAIMMIDFAIDAERNEGKPPREAIYQACLLRFRPILMTTMAAVLGALPLMLGTGAGSELRHPLGISIVGGLLVSQMLTLFTTPVIYLWFDRLAIRFAFRTREAGPANELN
;
A
#
# COMPACT_ATOMS: atom_id res chain seq x y z
N THR A 1 -26.58 -0.18 -7.71
CA THR A 1 -25.39 -0.93 -8.20
C THR A 1 -24.32 0.00 -8.73
N ILE A 2 -24.63 0.93 -9.64
CA ILE A 2 -23.65 1.89 -10.21
C ILE A 2 -22.92 2.71 -9.14
N VAL A 3 -23.62 3.26 -8.14
CA VAL A 3 -23.00 4.03 -7.04
C VAL A 3 -22.01 3.20 -6.21
N ALA A 4 -22.30 1.92 -5.99
CA ALA A 4 -21.40 1.01 -5.28
C ALA A 4 -20.14 0.68 -6.12
N ILE A 5 -20.30 0.51 -7.43
CA ILE A 5 -19.20 0.28 -8.37
C ILE A 5 -18.27 1.51 -8.44
N ILE A 6 -18.84 2.72 -8.51
CA ILE A 6 -18.08 3.98 -8.46
C ILE A 6 -17.29 4.08 -7.16
N GLY A 7 -17.91 3.73 -6.02
CA GLY A 7 -17.24 3.65 -4.72
C GLY A 7 -16.02 2.73 -4.77
N ILE A 8 -16.18 1.49 -5.22
CA ILE A 8 -15.09 0.50 -5.31
C ILE A 8 -13.95 1.00 -6.22
N ILE A 9 -14.25 1.59 -7.37
CA ILE A 9 -13.24 2.12 -8.30
C ILE A 9 -12.44 3.27 -7.66
N LEU A 10 -13.13 4.22 -7.01
CA LEU A 10 -12.47 5.32 -6.30
C LEU A 10 -11.58 4.81 -5.15
N LEU A 11 -12.06 3.81 -4.42
CA LEU A 11 -11.32 3.16 -3.34
C LEU A 11 -10.03 2.51 -3.83
N ILE A 12 -10.10 1.74 -4.92
CA ILE A 12 -8.93 1.12 -5.55
C ILE A 12 -7.90 2.18 -5.97
N GLY A 13 -8.35 3.31 -6.53
CA GLY A 13 -7.46 4.40 -6.95
C GLY A 13 -6.70 5.04 -5.77
N ILE A 14 -7.39 5.32 -4.66
CA ILE A 14 -6.79 5.92 -3.46
C ILE A 14 -5.78 4.97 -2.82
N VAL A 15 -6.15 3.68 -2.68
CA VAL A 15 -5.28 2.62 -2.15
C VAL A 15 -4.02 2.45 -3.00
N LYS A 16 -4.20 2.29 -4.34
CA LYS A 16 -3.10 2.06 -5.28
C LYS A 16 -2.14 3.25 -5.38
N LYS A 17 -2.65 4.49 -5.35
CA LYS A 17 -1.79 5.68 -5.35
C LYS A 17 -0.87 5.72 -4.13
N ASN A 18 -1.38 5.38 -2.95
CA ASN A 18 -0.58 5.32 -1.73
C ASN A 18 0.49 4.21 -1.81
N ALA A 19 0.15 3.04 -2.38
CA ALA A 19 1.08 1.93 -2.56
C ALA A 19 2.17 2.22 -3.62
N ILE A 20 1.81 2.80 -4.77
CA ILE A 20 2.77 3.15 -5.83
C ILE A 20 3.81 4.13 -5.29
N MET A 21 3.37 5.18 -4.57
CA MET A 21 4.32 6.08 -3.95
C MET A 21 5.32 5.31 -3.07
N MET A 22 4.91 4.20 -2.41
CA MET A 22 5.76 3.42 -1.48
C MET A 22 6.91 2.76 -2.13
N ILE A 23 6.58 2.15 -3.24
CA ILE A 23 7.53 1.49 -4.08
C ILE A 23 8.45 2.54 -4.69
N ASP A 24 7.92 3.67 -5.19
CA ASP A 24 8.74 4.76 -5.71
C ASP A 24 9.72 5.31 -4.68
N PHE A 25 9.27 5.59 -3.44
CA PHE A 25 10.16 6.11 -2.40
C PHE A 25 11.20 5.09 -1.93
N ALA A 26 10.83 3.80 -1.86
CA ALA A 26 11.78 2.75 -1.52
C ALA A 26 12.84 2.58 -2.62
N ILE A 27 12.44 2.61 -3.89
CA ILE A 27 13.35 2.53 -5.05
C ILE A 27 14.24 3.77 -5.12
N ASP A 28 13.69 4.95 -4.84
CA ASP A 28 14.45 6.21 -4.84
C ASP A 28 15.51 6.22 -3.72
N ALA A 29 15.15 5.76 -2.52
CA ALA A 29 16.09 5.61 -1.40
C ALA A 29 17.17 4.54 -1.65
N GLU A 30 16.83 3.46 -2.36
CA GLU A 30 17.79 2.41 -2.74
C GLU A 30 18.78 2.91 -3.80
N ARG A 31 18.29 3.66 -4.82
CA ARG A 31 19.11 4.15 -5.93
C ARG A 31 19.91 5.41 -5.62
N ASN A 32 19.31 6.39 -4.96
CA ASN A 32 19.92 7.70 -4.73
C ASN A 32 20.70 7.77 -3.41
N GLU A 33 20.24 7.06 -2.37
CA GLU A 33 20.87 7.09 -1.04
C GLU A 33 21.72 5.84 -0.74
N GLY A 34 21.68 4.82 -1.61
CA GLY A 34 22.44 3.57 -1.45
C GLY A 34 22.04 2.77 -0.21
N LYS A 35 20.86 3.05 0.37
CA LYS A 35 20.39 2.40 1.60
C LYS A 35 20.06 0.93 1.35
N PRO A 36 20.32 0.04 2.32
CA PRO A 36 19.91 -1.34 2.19
C PRO A 36 18.38 -1.44 2.02
N PRO A 37 17.87 -2.32 1.14
CA PRO A 37 16.45 -2.42 0.75
C PRO A 37 15.49 -2.51 1.96
N ARG A 38 15.96 -3.12 3.05
CA ARG A 38 15.25 -3.26 4.31
C ARG A 38 14.99 -1.92 5.01
N GLU A 39 15.96 -1.02 5.02
CA GLU A 39 15.82 0.31 5.65
C GLU A 39 15.00 1.26 4.77
N ALA A 40 15.21 1.20 3.45
CA ALA A 40 14.46 1.98 2.47
C ALA A 40 12.95 1.72 2.57
N ILE A 41 12.55 0.45 2.66
CA ILE A 41 11.15 0.08 2.87
C ILE A 41 10.62 0.53 4.23
N TYR A 42 11.40 0.39 5.29
CA TYR A 42 10.94 0.76 6.61
C TYR A 42 10.64 2.27 6.71
N GLN A 43 11.52 3.10 6.16
CA GLN A 43 11.25 4.54 6.03
C GLN A 43 10.05 4.83 5.12
N ALA A 44 9.92 4.13 3.99
CA ALA A 44 8.77 4.28 3.09
C ALA A 44 7.44 3.88 3.76
N CYS A 45 7.42 2.88 4.64
CA CYS A 45 6.26 2.50 5.43
C CYS A 45 5.87 3.59 6.43
N LEU A 46 6.84 4.16 7.16
CA LEU A 46 6.59 5.23 8.13
C LEU A 46 6.06 6.51 7.48
N LEU A 47 6.63 6.91 6.34
CA LEU A 47 6.19 8.09 5.59
C LEU A 47 4.74 7.98 5.09
N ARG A 48 4.24 6.75 4.90
CA ARG A 48 2.87 6.47 4.45
C ARG A 48 1.87 6.23 5.54
N PHE A 49 2.34 5.89 6.73
CA PHE A 49 1.47 5.73 7.87
C PHE A 49 0.65 7.01 8.12
N ARG A 50 1.27 8.19 7.95
CA ARG A 50 0.59 9.49 8.04
C ARG A 50 -0.53 9.65 6.99
N PRO A 51 -0.29 9.52 5.67
CA PRO A 51 -1.34 9.52 4.64
C PRO A 51 -2.45 8.48 4.82
N ILE A 52 -2.13 7.25 5.22
CA ILE A 52 -3.14 6.18 5.37
C ILE A 52 -4.07 6.48 6.53
N LEU A 53 -3.51 6.93 7.66
CA LEU A 53 -4.29 7.45 8.77
C LEU A 53 -5.14 8.66 8.34
N MET A 54 -4.60 9.54 7.52
CA MET A 54 -5.34 10.71 7.02
C MET A 54 -6.56 10.31 6.18
N THR A 55 -6.41 9.34 5.27
CA THR A 55 -7.53 8.85 4.43
C THR A 55 -8.57 8.07 5.22
N THR A 56 -8.15 7.27 6.20
CA THR A 56 -9.07 6.50 7.05
C THR A 56 -9.83 7.41 8.00
N MET A 57 -9.17 8.41 8.59
CA MET A 57 -9.84 9.45 9.40
C MET A 57 -10.85 10.25 8.57
N ALA A 58 -10.52 10.66 7.35
CA ALA A 58 -11.46 11.36 6.47
C ALA A 58 -12.70 10.51 6.14
N ALA A 59 -12.50 9.22 5.83
CA ALA A 59 -13.60 8.29 5.56
C ALA A 59 -14.48 8.07 6.80
N VAL A 60 -13.88 7.89 7.98
CA VAL A 60 -14.61 7.74 9.26
C VAL A 60 -15.41 9.00 9.57
N LEU A 61 -14.81 10.18 9.46
CA LEU A 61 -15.48 11.46 9.74
C LEU A 61 -16.60 11.74 8.74
N GLY A 62 -16.44 11.38 7.47
CA GLY A 62 -17.49 11.50 6.44
C GLY A 62 -18.62 10.48 6.60
N ALA A 63 -18.34 9.28 7.13
CA ALA A 63 -19.33 8.26 7.42
C ALA A 63 -20.06 8.48 8.76
N LEU A 64 -19.43 9.20 9.70
CA LEU A 64 -19.98 9.51 11.03
C LEU A 64 -21.40 10.14 10.97
N PRO A 65 -21.66 11.21 10.20
CA PRO A 65 -23.00 11.80 10.12
C PRO A 65 -24.00 10.88 9.41
N LEU A 66 -23.54 10.01 8.49
CA LEU A 66 -24.39 9.02 7.82
C LEU A 66 -24.80 7.89 8.76
N MET A 67 -23.95 7.53 9.72
CA MET A 67 -24.21 6.51 10.74
C MET A 67 -25.08 7.05 11.89
N LEU A 68 -24.87 8.30 12.31
CA LEU A 68 -25.60 8.90 13.45
C LEU A 68 -26.92 9.59 13.05
N GLY A 69 -27.16 9.80 11.76
CA GLY A 69 -28.36 10.47 11.26
C GLY A 69 -29.64 9.64 11.50
N THR A 70 -30.43 10.04 12.49
CA THR A 70 -31.75 9.47 12.78
C THR A 70 -32.82 10.13 11.91
N GLY A 71 -33.10 9.55 10.74
CA GLY A 71 -34.14 10.03 9.82
C GLY A 71 -34.60 8.93 8.85
N ALA A 72 -35.62 9.20 8.03
CA ALA A 72 -36.14 8.24 7.04
C ALA A 72 -35.02 7.76 6.09
N GLY A 73 -34.81 6.44 6.02
CA GLY A 73 -33.70 5.81 5.29
C GLY A 73 -32.41 5.57 6.10
N SER A 74 -32.41 5.85 7.41
CA SER A 74 -31.30 5.54 8.33
C SER A 74 -30.99 4.04 8.44
N GLU A 75 -32.01 3.20 8.32
CA GLU A 75 -31.90 1.73 8.29
C GLU A 75 -31.02 1.20 7.14
N LEU A 76 -30.90 1.95 6.03
CA LEU A 76 -30.01 1.60 4.91
C LEU A 76 -28.65 2.31 5.00
N ARG A 77 -28.61 3.55 5.51
CA ARG A 77 -27.40 4.39 5.59
C ARG A 77 -26.43 3.90 6.67
N HIS A 78 -26.96 3.42 7.79
CA HIS A 78 -26.17 2.93 8.92
C HIS A 78 -25.32 1.68 8.55
N PRO A 79 -25.89 0.60 7.95
CA PRO A 79 -25.09 -0.55 7.52
C PRO A 79 -24.16 -0.23 6.35
N LEU A 80 -24.54 0.71 5.46
CA LEU A 80 -23.66 1.17 4.37
C LEU A 80 -22.42 1.89 4.90
N GLY A 81 -22.57 2.81 5.87
CA GLY A 81 -21.45 3.54 6.46
C GLY A 81 -20.44 2.63 7.14
N ILE A 82 -20.93 1.66 7.93
CA ILE A 82 -20.09 0.66 8.61
C ILE A 82 -19.36 -0.22 7.59
N SER A 83 -20.06 -0.69 6.56
CA SER A 83 -19.47 -1.56 5.54
C SER A 83 -18.38 -0.85 4.73
N ILE A 84 -18.58 0.43 4.40
CA ILE A 84 -17.59 1.23 3.67
C ILE A 84 -16.36 1.45 4.55
N VAL A 85 -16.52 1.93 5.78
CA VAL A 85 -15.40 2.21 6.69
C VAL A 85 -14.62 0.93 7.02
N GLY A 86 -15.32 -0.15 7.35
CA GLY A 86 -14.72 -1.45 7.66
C GLY A 86 -13.99 -2.04 6.46
N GLY A 87 -14.63 -2.02 5.27
CA GLY A 87 -14.02 -2.49 4.02
C GLY A 87 -12.77 -1.69 3.65
N LEU A 88 -12.80 -0.37 3.80
CA LEU A 88 -11.66 0.52 3.56
C LEU A 88 -10.48 0.20 4.47
N LEU A 89 -10.74 0.09 5.77
CA LEU A 89 -9.72 -0.18 6.78
C LEU A 89 -9.06 -1.53 6.52
N VAL A 90 -9.85 -2.58 6.29
CA VAL A 90 -9.33 -3.92 6.02
C VAL A 90 -8.55 -3.94 4.71
N SER A 91 -9.08 -3.38 3.62
CA SER A 91 -8.36 -3.34 2.34
C SER A 91 -7.05 -2.54 2.41
N GLN A 92 -7.03 -1.43 3.15
CA GLN A 92 -5.81 -0.64 3.33
C GLN A 92 -4.79 -1.34 4.21
N MET A 93 -5.22 -1.96 5.30
CA MET A 93 -4.33 -2.76 6.16
C MET A 93 -3.73 -3.92 5.38
N LEU A 94 -4.55 -4.67 4.63
CA LEU A 94 -4.08 -5.77 3.81
C LEU A 94 -3.07 -5.29 2.77
N THR A 95 -3.36 -4.18 2.08
CA THR A 95 -2.45 -3.61 1.07
C THR A 95 -1.13 -3.15 1.69
N LEU A 96 -1.17 -2.38 2.78
CA LEU A 96 0.03 -1.90 3.47
C LEU A 96 0.87 -3.05 4.04
N PHE A 97 0.28 -4.19 4.37
CA PHE A 97 1.04 -5.35 4.83
C PHE A 97 1.57 -6.20 3.66
N THR A 98 0.78 -6.38 2.61
CA THR A 98 1.14 -7.16 1.44
C THR A 98 2.26 -6.51 0.63
N THR A 99 2.26 -5.19 0.44
CA THR A 99 3.29 -4.48 -0.33
C THR A 99 4.72 -4.67 0.21
N PRO A 100 5.02 -4.44 1.50
CA PRO A 100 6.37 -4.65 2.05
C PRO A 100 6.76 -6.13 2.10
N VAL A 101 5.81 -7.04 2.37
CA VAL A 101 6.07 -8.48 2.37
C VAL A 101 6.46 -8.95 0.97
N ILE A 102 5.70 -8.56 -0.07
CA ILE A 102 6.00 -8.91 -1.46
C ILE A 102 7.36 -8.36 -1.87
N TYR A 103 7.67 -7.10 -1.57
CA TYR A 103 8.97 -6.54 -1.92
C TYR A 103 10.11 -7.27 -1.20
N LEU A 104 10.01 -7.56 0.10
CA LEU A 104 11.05 -8.34 0.81
C LEU A 104 11.21 -9.76 0.24
N TRP A 105 10.12 -10.34 -0.28
CA TRP A 105 10.15 -11.62 -0.97
C TRP A 105 10.88 -11.52 -2.31
N PHE A 106 10.58 -10.48 -3.09
CA PHE A 106 11.27 -10.17 -4.35
C PHE A 106 12.74 -9.82 -4.14
N ASP A 107 13.10 -9.08 -3.08
CA ASP A 107 14.49 -8.77 -2.73
C ASP A 107 15.28 -10.06 -2.42
N ARG A 108 14.70 -10.98 -1.63
CA ARG A 108 15.33 -12.30 -1.40
C ARG A 108 15.51 -13.11 -2.67
N LEU A 109 14.54 -13.07 -3.58
CA LEU A 109 14.63 -13.71 -4.90
C LEU A 109 15.69 -13.03 -5.78
N ALA A 110 15.74 -11.71 -5.79
CA ALA A 110 16.71 -10.92 -6.53
C ALA A 110 18.14 -11.21 -6.06
N ILE A 111 18.38 -11.29 -4.75
CA ILE A 111 19.68 -11.69 -4.19
C ILE A 111 20.03 -13.12 -4.63
N ARG A 112 19.08 -14.07 -4.55
CA ARG A 112 19.29 -15.47 -4.99
C ARG A 112 19.64 -15.58 -6.48
N PHE A 113 19.04 -14.75 -7.33
CA PHE A 113 19.32 -14.69 -8.76
C PHE A 113 20.61 -13.92 -9.08
N ALA A 114 20.93 -12.83 -8.35
CA ALA A 114 22.15 -12.04 -8.53
C ALA A 114 23.42 -12.84 -8.19
N PHE A 115 23.35 -13.75 -7.21
CA PHE A 115 24.42 -14.70 -6.91
C PHE A 115 24.70 -15.67 -8.06
N ARG A 116 23.73 -15.95 -8.94
CA ARG A 116 23.91 -16.85 -10.10
C ARG A 116 24.58 -16.16 -11.29
N THR A 117 24.61 -14.84 -11.33
CA THR A 117 25.30 -14.07 -12.39
C THR A 117 26.76 -13.79 -12.05
N ARG A 118 27.18 -13.90 -10.77
CA ARG A 118 28.58 -13.71 -10.36
C ARG A 118 29.47 -14.95 -10.49
N GLU A 119 28.91 -16.14 -10.74
CA GLU A 119 29.70 -17.32 -11.13
C GLU A 119 30.11 -17.31 -12.61
N ALA A 120 29.66 -16.33 -13.40
CA ALA A 120 30.30 -15.99 -14.67
C ALA A 120 31.44 -14.99 -14.40
N GLY A 121 32.40 -15.38 -13.58
CA GLY A 121 33.65 -14.65 -13.36
C GLY A 121 34.58 -14.75 -14.59
N PRO A 122 35.52 -13.79 -14.74
CA PRO A 122 36.23 -13.52 -15.99
C PRO A 122 37.21 -14.65 -16.33
N ALA A 123 37.09 -15.20 -17.55
CA ALA A 123 38.15 -16.00 -18.14
C ALA A 123 39.34 -15.08 -18.41
N ASN A 124 40.33 -15.21 -17.55
CA ASN A 124 41.72 -14.84 -17.76
C ASN A 124 42.21 -15.30 -19.15
N GLU A 125 42.31 -14.38 -20.11
CA GLU A 125 43.07 -14.54 -21.36
C GLU A 125 44.18 -13.46 -21.44
N LEU A 126 45.08 -13.48 -20.46
CA LEU A 126 46.44 -12.95 -20.59
C LEU A 126 47.42 -13.84 -19.78
N ASN A 127 47.60 -15.09 -20.22
CA ASN A 127 48.85 -15.84 -20.09
C ASN A 127 48.85 -17.02 -21.08
#